data_AF-U6RAF0-F1
#
_entry.id   AF-U6RAF0-F1
#
_cell.length_a   1.000
_cell.length_b   1.000
_cell.length_c   1.000
_cell.angle_alpha   90.00
_cell.angle_beta   90.00
_cell.angle_gamma   90.00
#
_symmetry.space_group_name_H-M   'P 1'
#
loop_
_entity.id
_entity.type
_entity.pdbx_description
1 polymer ?
#
loop_
_entity_poly.entity_id
_entity_poly.type
_entity_poly.pdbx_seq_one_letter_code
_entity_poly.pdbx_strand_id
1 'polypeptide(L)'
;MKNTIKTAFLFAVLFVSFMMYSCKDEWNEHYDRDQTLPDQNLYELIKESSSLSKFAKLIKVAGYDTLLVSTQTFTVWAPSDEAIAAVDESDLEQVRLLVSNHIARFNHSTSEPDSKVIRMINGKVYYYSHQDGLTFGGSSLVSKDRLAKNGILHTVDKQIVYAHNLSEYITAQSNTTKIASFISRYLKEIQEEQGYDTITTWYNPLLEDKLYGLGNISAEDSVFTMIIPTDAAWDAAYERISPYFNVYNTDADLADSIKRIQTSLAIINDLIYRERINDPAEYTTLTSTSGSIITDVNNLFKGTSRVNASNGVIYLADEIRYDNTETWNKPISVECEEQEGRVTGSYTSIYTRTVGTNSGIGEISGNRYIEVQPTNTSAQPYVTFDIPDVLSGKYDIYADFIPAVIDGESFANDSTKLSFRITYMNAQGKLTPKTIKSDEFVTSGTQKTRIKVASEFEFPVSNYYDRLWMLDEENSLLPKDVTTNFRIDTNVSKTELSANIFTRKFRVDRIVFEPIRNK
;
A
#
# COMPACT_ATOMS: atom_id res chain seq x y z
N MET A 1 64.76 -48.78 -3.24
CA MET A 1 63.43 -48.26 -2.85
C MET A 1 62.28 -49.15 -3.34
N LYS A 2 62.35 -50.49 -3.16
CA LYS A 2 61.23 -51.42 -3.42
C LYS A 2 60.64 -52.05 -2.15
N ASN A 3 61.22 -51.77 -0.98
CA ASN A 3 60.77 -52.29 0.32
C ASN A 3 60.03 -51.28 1.20
N THR A 4 59.89 -50.01 0.77
CA THR A 4 59.12 -48.99 1.51
C THR A 4 57.65 -48.89 1.06
N ILE A 5 57.28 -49.48 -0.07
CA ILE A 5 55.91 -49.43 -0.59
C ILE A 5 55.03 -50.57 -0.03
N LYS A 6 55.62 -51.72 0.34
CA LYS A 6 54.86 -52.84 0.93
C LYS A 6 54.48 -52.64 2.40
N THR A 7 55.27 -51.89 3.17
CA THR A 7 54.97 -51.56 4.57
C THR A 7 53.91 -50.46 4.70
N ALA A 8 53.87 -49.51 3.77
CA ALA A 8 52.82 -48.48 3.74
C ALA A 8 51.46 -49.06 3.36
N PHE A 9 51.40 -50.06 2.47
CA PHE A 9 50.14 -50.70 2.08
C PHE A 9 49.58 -51.63 3.19
N LEU A 10 50.45 -52.25 4.00
CA LEU A 10 49.99 -53.06 5.14
C LEU A 10 49.47 -52.21 6.31
N PHE A 11 50.03 -51.02 6.56
CA PHE A 11 49.54 -50.10 7.59
C PHE A 11 48.24 -49.39 7.19
N ALA A 12 48.02 -49.14 5.89
CA ALA A 12 46.76 -48.58 5.39
C ALA A 12 45.59 -49.58 5.48
N VAL A 13 45.85 -50.88 5.33
CA VAL A 13 44.80 -51.92 5.44
C VAL A 13 44.45 -52.26 6.91
N LEU A 14 45.40 -52.07 7.85
CA LEU A 14 45.14 -52.29 9.28
C LEU A 14 44.48 -51.10 10.00
N PHE A 15 44.55 -49.88 9.45
CA PHE A 15 43.83 -48.71 9.99
C PHE A 15 42.40 -48.58 9.46
N VAL A 16 42.11 -49.11 8.26
CA VAL A 16 40.75 -49.15 7.70
C VAL A 16 39.89 -50.27 8.31
N SER A 17 40.50 -51.30 8.90
CA SER A 17 39.78 -52.37 9.60
C SER A 17 39.40 -52.05 11.06
N PHE A 18 39.95 -50.98 11.65
CA PHE A 18 39.60 -50.54 13.02
C PHE A 18 38.57 -49.41 13.09
N MET A 19 38.19 -48.79 11.97
CA MET A 19 37.10 -47.80 11.90
C MET A 19 35.72 -48.40 11.57
N MET A 20 35.63 -49.73 11.40
CA MET A 20 34.35 -50.42 11.13
C MET A 20 33.80 -51.20 12.34
N TYR A 21 34.24 -50.88 13.56
CA TYR A 21 33.76 -51.52 14.80
C TYR A 21 33.25 -50.52 15.87
N SER A 22 32.85 -49.32 15.46
CA SER A 22 32.26 -48.31 16.36
C SER A 22 31.15 -47.51 15.69
N CYS A 23 30.29 -48.20 14.93
CA CYS A 23 28.95 -47.78 14.54
C CYS A 23 28.27 -48.95 13.82
N LYS A 24 28.10 -50.08 14.52
CA LYS A 24 27.31 -51.20 14.00
C LYS A 24 26.21 -51.69 14.94
N ASP A 25 26.00 -51.00 16.07
CA ASP A 25 25.00 -51.40 17.06
C ASP A 25 23.86 -50.38 17.30
N GLU A 26 23.95 -49.09 16.89
CA GLU A 26 22.83 -48.15 17.07
C GLU A 26 21.84 -48.06 15.89
N TRP A 27 22.25 -48.46 14.68
CA TRP A 27 21.34 -48.41 13.51
C TRP A 27 20.40 -49.63 13.45
N ASN A 28 20.79 -50.76 14.02
CA ASN A 28 20.00 -51.99 13.97
C ASN A 28 18.92 -52.04 15.06
N GLU A 29 19.06 -51.30 16.17
CA GLU A 29 18.02 -51.21 17.21
C GLU A 29 16.85 -50.29 16.82
N HIS A 30 17.01 -49.41 15.81
CA HIS A 30 15.91 -48.54 15.35
C HIS A 30 15.07 -49.16 14.22
N TYR A 31 15.46 -50.34 13.73
CA TYR A 31 14.73 -51.10 12.71
C TYR A 31 14.19 -52.45 13.22
N ASP A 32 14.00 -52.61 14.54
CA ASP A 32 13.01 -53.56 15.04
C ASP A 32 11.61 -53.03 14.69
N ARG A 33 11.24 -53.24 13.43
CA ARG A 33 9.90 -53.04 12.89
C ARG A 33 8.98 -54.14 13.43
N ASP A 34 8.59 -53.97 14.68
CA ASP A 34 7.31 -54.46 15.19
C ASP A 34 6.46 -53.28 15.74
N GLN A 35 6.67 -52.07 15.19
CA GLN A 35 5.68 -51.01 15.29
C GLN A 35 4.59 -51.29 14.26
N THR A 36 3.46 -51.82 14.75
CA THR A 36 2.18 -51.76 14.05
C THR A 36 1.96 -50.32 13.55
N LEU A 37 2.04 -50.13 12.23
CA LEU A 37 1.60 -48.89 11.63
C LEU A 37 0.13 -48.67 12.03
N PRO A 38 -0.28 -47.45 12.43
CA PRO A 38 -1.67 -47.21 12.80
C PRO A 38 -2.58 -47.54 11.63
N ASP A 39 -3.52 -48.47 11.81
CA ASP A 39 -4.51 -48.83 10.79
C ASP A 39 -5.60 -47.75 10.63
N GLN A 40 -5.82 -46.96 11.69
CA GLN A 40 -6.87 -45.95 11.78
C GLN A 40 -6.45 -44.62 11.15
N ASN A 41 -7.36 -43.99 10.41
CA ASN A 41 -7.17 -42.61 9.96
C ASN A 41 -7.44 -41.59 11.09
N LEU A 42 -7.09 -40.33 10.87
CA LEU A 42 -7.24 -39.25 11.85
C LEU A 42 -8.67 -39.12 12.37
N TYR A 43 -9.67 -39.19 11.49
CA TYR A 43 -11.07 -39.05 11.90
C TYR A 43 -11.54 -40.23 12.77
N GLU A 44 -11.15 -41.46 12.42
CA GLU A 44 -11.42 -42.64 13.24
C GLU A 44 -10.78 -42.52 14.63
N LEU A 45 -9.51 -42.10 14.69
CA LEU A 45 -8.78 -41.93 15.94
C LEU A 45 -9.41 -40.87 16.86
N ILE A 46 -9.91 -39.78 16.27
CA ILE A 46 -10.63 -38.72 17.00
C ILE A 46 -11.98 -39.24 17.49
N LYS A 47 -12.73 -39.94 16.64
CA LYS A 47 -14.07 -40.47 16.95
C LYS A 47 -14.04 -41.53 18.06
N GLU A 48 -12.98 -42.32 18.17
CA GLU A 48 -12.82 -43.33 19.23
C GLU A 48 -12.35 -42.74 20.56
N SER A 49 -11.82 -41.51 20.56
CA SER A 49 -11.37 -40.85 21.77
C SER A 49 -12.56 -40.26 22.54
N SER A 50 -12.80 -40.77 23.76
CA SER A 50 -13.89 -40.31 24.61
C SER A 50 -13.80 -38.83 24.99
N SER A 51 -12.59 -38.25 24.99
CA SER A 51 -12.33 -36.84 25.31
C SER A 51 -12.42 -35.90 24.10
N LEU A 52 -12.66 -36.44 22.89
CA LEU A 52 -12.76 -35.69 21.63
C LEU A 52 -14.10 -35.91 20.92
N SER A 53 -15.09 -36.46 21.63
CA SER A 53 -16.36 -36.89 21.06
C SER A 53 -17.16 -35.72 20.47
N LYS A 54 -17.09 -34.54 21.13
CA LYS A 54 -17.70 -33.30 20.65
C LYS A 54 -16.96 -32.79 19.41
N PHE A 55 -15.63 -32.79 19.43
CA PHE A 55 -14.85 -32.35 18.26
C PHE A 55 -15.08 -33.26 17.03
N ALA A 56 -15.21 -34.58 17.24
CA ALA A 56 -15.59 -35.52 16.18
C ALA A 56 -16.94 -35.15 15.54
N LYS A 57 -17.93 -34.75 16.37
CA LYS A 57 -19.23 -34.28 15.89
C LYS A 57 -19.11 -32.98 15.10
N LEU A 58 -18.33 -32.02 15.59
CA LEU A 58 -18.08 -30.75 14.89
C LEU A 58 -17.41 -30.95 13.53
N ILE A 59 -16.41 -31.84 13.42
CA ILE A 59 -15.77 -32.20 12.15
C ILE A 59 -16.81 -32.65 11.12
N LYS A 60 -17.74 -33.51 11.54
CA LYS A 60 -18.80 -34.02 10.67
C LYS A 60 -19.79 -32.92 10.26
N VAL A 61 -20.21 -32.06 11.20
CA VAL A 61 -21.11 -30.93 10.92
C VAL A 61 -20.46 -29.94 9.95
N ALA A 62 -19.17 -29.66 10.13
CA ALA A 62 -18.41 -28.77 9.27
C ALA A 62 -18.12 -29.38 7.87
N GLY A 63 -18.28 -30.70 7.70
CA GLY A 63 -18.03 -31.42 6.45
C GLY A 63 -16.57 -31.78 6.19
N TYR A 64 -15.71 -31.78 7.22
CA TYR A 64 -14.28 -32.14 7.10
C TYR A 64 -13.99 -33.62 7.37
N ASP A 65 -15.01 -34.43 7.63
CA ASP A 65 -14.87 -35.88 7.88
C ASP A 65 -14.31 -36.60 6.64
N THR A 66 -14.83 -36.31 5.45
CA THR A 66 -14.33 -36.90 4.18
C THR A 66 -12.88 -36.52 3.90
N LEU A 67 -12.49 -35.29 4.21
CA LEU A 67 -11.12 -34.81 4.07
C LEU A 67 -10.16 -35.61 4.98
N LEU A 68 -10.53 -35.79 6.25
CA LEU A 68 -9.70 -36.48 7.25
C LEU A 68 -9.70 -38.01 7.13
N VAL A 69 -10.53 -38.59 6.25
CA VAL A 69 -10.48 -40.00 5.84
C VAL A 69 -9.63 -40.20 4.57
N SER A 70 -9.35 -39.13 3.83
CA SER A 70 -8.60 -39.22 2.57
C SER A 70 -7.15 -39.70 2.76
N THR A 71 -6.50 -40.05 1.64
CA THR A 71 -5.09 -40.50 1.61
C THR A 71 -4.08 -39.36 1.79
N GLN A 72 -4.54 -38.11 1.82
CA GLN A 72 -3.68 -36.95 2.05
C GLN A 72 -3.21 -36.92 3.51
N THR A 73 -2.01 -36.39 3.72
CA THR A 73 -1.40 -36.27 5.03
C THR A 73 -1.82 -34.98 5.73
N PHE A 74 -2.27 -35.07 6.98
CA PHE A 74 -2.69 -33.92 7.79
C PHE A 74 -2.10 -33.95 9.20
N THR A 75 -2.19 -32.82 9.89
CA THR A 75 -2.05 -32.74 11.34
C THR A 75 -3.28 -32.09 11.93
N VAL A 76 -3.80 -32.66 13.01
CA VAL A 76 -4.98 -32.15 13.72
C VAL A 76 -4.59 -31.81 15.16
N TRP A 77 -4.86 -30.58 15.58
CA TRP A 77 -4.78 -30.17 16.99
C TRP A 77 -6.20 -30.19 17.55
N ALA A 78 -6.67 -31.35 17.98
CA ALA A 78 -8.05 -31.53 18.43
C ALA A 78 -8.24 -30.92 19.83
N PRO A 79 -9.13 -29.92 20.01
CA PRO A 79 -9.47 -29.42 21.34
C PRO A 79 -10.25 -30.50 22.11
N SER A 80 -9.99 -30.61 23.41
CA SER A 80 -10.77 -31.51 24.27
C SER A 80 -12.24 -31.08 24.33
N ASP A 81 -13.13 -32.00 24.69
CA ASP A 81 -14.56 -31.69 24.81
C ASP A 81 -14.83 -30.56 25.81
N GLU A 82 -14.01 -30.44 26.86
CA GLU A 82 -14.04 -29.33 27.82
C GLU A 82 -13.64 -28.00 27.17
N ALA A 83 -12.62 -28.01 26.31
CA ALA A 83 -12.09 -26.84 25.62
C ALA A 83 -13.10 -26.17 24.68
N ILE A 84 -14.04 -26.95 24.14
CA ILE A 84 -15.09 -26.50 23.21
C ILE A 84 -16.50 -26.69 23.76
N ALA A 85 -16.65 -26.80 25.09
CA ALA A 85 -17.94 -27.03 25.73
C ALA A 85 -18.98 -25.94 25.40
N ALA A 86 -18.55 -24.69 25.25
CA ALA A 86 -19.41 -23.53 24.99
C ALA A 86 -19.77 -23.29 23.51
N VAL A 87 -19.19 -24.05 22.58
CA VAL A 87 -19.45 -23.89 21.14
C VAL A 87 -20.89 -24.27 20.81
N ASP A 88 -21.60 -23.38 20.11
CA ASP A 88 -22.93 -23.63 19.56
C ASP A 88 -22.82 -24.42 18.27
N GLU A 89 -23.29 -25.67 18.29
CA GLU A 89 -23.20 -26.59 17.17
C GLU A 89 -24.18 -26.24 16.04
N SER A 90 -25.16 -25.35 16.29
CA SER A 90 -26.14 -24.92 15.29
C SER A 90 -25.64 -23.78 14.41
N ASP A 91 -24.61 -23.04 14.86
CA ASP A 91 -23.94 -22.02 14.06
C ASP A 91 -22.90 -22.68 13.15
N LEU A 92 -23.35 -23.06 11.94
CA LEU A 92 -22.53 -23.76 10.98
C LEU A 92 -21.26 -23.00 10.57
N GLU A 93 -21.33 -21.66 10.49
CA GLU A 93 -20.18 -20.84 10.09
C GLU A 93 -19.15 -20.78 11.21
N GLN A 94 -19.58 -20.59 12.47
CA GLN A 94 -18.69 -20.71 13.64
C GLN A 94 -18.05 -22.09 13.72
N VAL A 95 -18.82 -23.16 13.49
CA VAL A 95 -18.32 -24.53 13.52
C VAL A 95 -17.29 -24.79 12.41
N ARG A 96 -17.54 -24.30 11.18
CA ARG A 96 -16.59 -24.39 10.07
C ARG A 96 -15.30 -23.65 10.35
N LEU A 97 -15.38 -22.42 10.84
CA LEU A 97 -14.20 -21.63 11.22
C LEU A 97 -13.40 -22.33 12.32
N LEU A 98 -14.07 -22.85 13.35
CA LEU A 98 -13.42 -23.59 14.42
C LEU A 98 -12.69 -24.83 13.88
N VAL A 99 -13.38 -25.73 13.19
CA VAL A 99 -12.79 -27.00 12.75
C VAL A 99 -11.62 -26.76 11.79
N SER A 100 -11.80 -25.87 10.82
CA SER A 100 -10.76 -25.54 9.84
C SER A 100 -9.53 -24.86 10.46
N ASN A 101 -9.70 -24.17 11.60
CA ASN A 101 -8.59 -23.57 12.35
C ASN A 101 -7.73 -24.60 13.12
N HIS A 102 -8.12 -25.87 13.15
CA HIS A 102 -7.42 -26.94 13.89
C HIS A 102 -6.86 -28.06 12.97
N ILE A 103 -6.97 -27.91 11.65
CA ILE A 103 -6.47 -28.87 10.66
C ILE A 103 -5.40 -28.20 9.80
N ALA A 104 -4.21 -28.79 9.71
CA ALA A 104 -3.16 -28.40 8.76
C ALA A 104 -2.84 -29.54 7.80
N ARG A 105 -2.31 -29.20 6.62
CA ARG A 105 -1.73 -30.18 5.69
C ARG A 105 -0.34 -30.60 6.17
N PHE A 106 0.08 -31.80 5.78
CA PHE A 106 1.37 -32.40 6.14
C PHE A 106 1.50 -32.78 7.63
N ASN A 107 2.57 -33.51 7.93
CA ASN A 107 2.91 -33.92 9.29
C ASN A 107 3.68 -32.80 10.01
N HIS A 108 3.12 -32.35 11.12
CA HIS A 108 3.70 -31.37 12.01
C HIS A 108 3.84 -31.98 13.40
N SER A 109 5.07 -32.38 13.74
CA SER A 109 5.40 -32.99 15.03
C SER A 109 5.82 -31.94 16.05
N THR A 110 5.84 -32.32 17.33
CA THR A 110 6.33 -31.42 18.39
C THR A 110 7.83 -31.14 18.36
N SER A 111 8.57 -31.79 17.45
CA SER A 111 10.00 -31.50 17.21
C SER A 111 10.27 -30.30 16.30
N GLU A 112 9.21 -29.67 15.77
CA GLU A 112 9.35 -28.50 14.92
C GLU A 112 9.84 -27.27 15.71
N PRO A 113 10.72 -26.45 15.11
CA PRO A 113 11.25 -25.28 15.79
C PRO A 113 10.17 -24.20 15.95
N ASP A 114 10.30 -23.37 16.99
CA ASP A 114 9.39 -22.23 17.28
C ASP A 114 9.23 -21.26 16.10
N SER A 115 10.23 -21.19 15.23
CA SER A 115 10.21 -20.32 14.05
C SER A 115 9.40 -20.89 12.88
N LYS A 116 8.97 -22.16 12.93
CA LYS A 116 8.26 -22.78 11.80
C LYS A 116 6.81 -22.32 11.77
N VAL A 117 6.46 -21.63 10.69
CA VAL A 117 5.07 -21.24 10.37
C VAL A 117 4.29 -22.49 9.97
N ILE A 118 3.19 -22.78 10.65
CA ILE A 118 2.25 -23.83 10.30
C ILE A 118 0.97 -23.19 9.77
N ARG A 119 0.64 -23.48 8.51
CA ARG A 119 -0.56 -22.96 7.85
C ARG A 119 -1.72 -23.95 8.00
N MET A 120 -2.80 -23.49 8.60
CA MET A 120 -4.06 -24.23 8.73
C MET A 120 -4.83 -24.23 7.42
N ILE A 121 -5.81 -25.12 7.29
CA ILE A 121 -6.59 -25.25 6.04
C ILE A 121 -7.47 -24.03 5.75
N ASN A 122 -7.84 -23.25 6.77
CA ASN A 122 -8.50 -21.95 6.60
C ASN A 122 -7.51 -20.80 6.27
N GLY A 123 -6.23 -21.10 6.07
CA GLY A 123 -5.20 -20.13 5.72
C GLY A 123 -4.49 -19.49 6.92
N LYS A 124 -5.06 -19.55 8.14
CA LYS A 124 -4.45 -19.00 9.36
C LYS A 124 -3.10 -19.63 9.66
N VAL A 125 -2.24 -18.88 10.32
CA VAL A 125 -0.88 -19.31 10.65
C VAL A 125 -0.66 -19.34 12.16
N TYR A 126 -0.06 -20.41 12.65
CA TYR A 126 0.30 -20.58 14.05
C TYR A 126 1.70 -21.21 14.16
N TYR A 127 2.24 -21.17 15.37
CA TYR A 127 3.59 -21.62 15.69
C TYR A 127 3.55 -22.47 16.95
N TYR A 128 4.54 -23.35 17.06
CA TYR A 128 4.90 -23.90 18.36
C TYR A 128 5.62 -22.83 19.19
N SER A 129 5.47 -22.92 20.51
CA SER A 129 6.32 -22.20 21.46
C SER A 129 6.79 -23.18 22.52
N HIS A 130 8.09 -23.16 22.81
CA HIS A 130 8.72 -23.96 23.85
C HIS A 130 9.15 -23.14 25.08
N GLN A 131 8.88 -21.83 25.10
CA GLN A 131 9.39 -20.92 26.13
C GLN A 131 8.76 -21.14 27.52
N ASP A 132 7.44 -21.37 27.57
CA ASP A 132 6.66 -21.55 28.82
C ASP A 132 5.87 -22.87 28.79
N GLY A 133 6.54 -23.94 28.37
CA GLY A 133 5.92 -25.23 28.06
C GLY A 133 5.52 -25.33 26.59
N LEU A 134 5.24 -26.56 26.14
CA LEU A 134 4.92 -26.83 24.74
C LEU A 134 3.48 -26.40 24.42
N THR A 135 3.36 -25.33 23.66
CA THR A 135 2.07 -24.81 23.18
C THR A 135 2.04 -24.71 21.66
N PHE A 136 0.85 -24.71 21.09
CA PHE A 136 0.61 -24.42 19.68
C PHE A 136 -0.54 -23.41 19.57
N GLY A 137 -0.29 -22.28 18.91
CA GLY A 137 -1.29 -21.21 18.82
C GLY A 137 -1.77 -20.68 20.18
N GLY A 138 -0.94 -20.79 21.22
CA GLY A 138 -1.27 -20.41 22.60
C GLY A 138 -2.03 -21.47 23.41
N SER A 139 -2.39 -22.60 22.83
CA SER A 139 -3.02 -23.74 23.53
C SER A 139 -1.97 -24.78 23.95
N SER A 140 -2.10 -25.34 25.16
CA SER A 140 -1.17 -26.36 25.67
C SER A 140 -1.51 -27.72 25.07
N LEU A 141 -0.49 -28.53 24.76
CA LEU A 141 -0.69 -29.90 24.28
C LEU A 141 -0.89 -30.87 25.45
N VAL A 142 -2.07 -31.51 25.48
CA VAL A 142 -2.46 -32.55 26.45
C VAL A 142 -1.95 -33.93 26.02
N SER A 143 -2.09 -34.23 24.73
CA SER A 143 -1.55 -35.44 24.10
C SER A 143 -0.85 -35.04 22.81
N LYS A 144 0.28 -35.66 22.50
CA LYS A 144 1.16 -35.22 21.42
C LYS A 144 1.64 -36.37 20.55
N ASP A 145 1.90 -36.06 19.28
CA ASP A 145 2.52 -36.93 18.28
C ASP A 145 1.82 -38.30 18.15
N ARG A 146 0.49 -38.36 18.32
CA ARG A 146 -0.25 -39.61 18.12
C ARG A 146 -0.34 -39.88 16.62
N LEU A 147 0.35 -40.94 16.18
CA LEU A 147 0.37 -41.32 14.78
C LEU A 147 -0.99 -41.89 14.34
N ALA A 148 -1.47 -41.44 13.19
CA ALA A 148 -2.59 -42.00 12.46
C ALA A 148 -2.12 -42.40 11.06
N LYS A 149 -2.90 -43.24 10.36
CA LYS A 149 -2.60 -43.73 9.00
C LYS A 149 -2.31 -42.62 8.00
N ASN A 150 -2.99 -41.48 8.15
CA ASN A 150 -2.90 -40.33 7.26
C ASN A 150 -2.46 -39.05 7.99
N GLY A 151 -1.74 -39.16 9.11
CA GLY A 151 -1.25 -37.95 9.78
C GLY A 151 -0.85 -38.06 11.24
N ILE A 152 -0.84 -36.91 11.90
CA ILE A 152 -0.54 -36.76 13.33
C ILE A 152 -1.74 -36.12 14.06
N LEU A 153 -2.10 -36.67 15.21
CA LEU A 153 -3.09 -36.10 16.12
C LEU A 153 -2.39 -35.55 17.37
N HIS A 154 -2.66 -34.29 17.67
CA HIS A 154 -2.40 -33.66 18.96
C HIS A 154 -3.74 -33.36 19.63
N THR A 155 -3.78 -33.40 20.95
CA THR A 155 -4.91 -32.94 21.76
C THR A 155 -4.51 -31.67 22.49
N VAL A 156 -5.34 -30.63 22.45
CA VAL A 156 -5.09 -29.35 23.10
C VAL A 156 -6.10 -29.05 24.20
N ASP A 157 -5.66 -28.32 25.23
CA ASP A 157 -6.45 -27.99 26.42
C ASP A 157 -7.45 -26.85 26.21
N LYS A 158 -7.28 -26.09 25.13
CA LYS A 158 -8.06 -24.92 24.75
C LYS A 158 -8.27 -24.87 23.25
N GLN A 159 -9.41 -24.34 22.83
CA GLN A 159 -9.62 -23.97 21.43
C GLN A 159 -8.54 -22.98 20.98
N ILE A 160 -7.87 -23.26 19.87
CA ILE A 160 -6.98 -22.31 19.20
C ILE A 160 -7.85 -21.15 18.69
N VAL A 161 -7.57 -19.94 19.18
CA VAL A 161 -8.37 -18.75 18.91
C VAL A 161 -8.27 -18.41 17.43
N TYR A 162 -9.42 -18.33 16.76
CA TYR A 162 -9.52 -17.77 15.42
C TYR A 162 -9.50 -16.25 15.52
N ALA A 163 -8.47 -15.61 14.97
CA ALA A 163 -8.37 -14.16 14.88
C ALA A 163 -8.62 -13.73 13.43
N HIS A 164 -9.59 -12.82 13.23
CA HIS A 164 -9.83 -12.23 11.93
C HIS A 164 -8.56 -11.53 11.40
N ASN A 165 -8.28 -11.67 10.11
CA ASN A 165 -7.35 -10.75 9.44
C ASN A 165 -8.08 -9.42 9.15
N LEU A 166 -7.34 -8.43 8.67
CA LEU A 166 -7.90 -7.11 8.37
C LEU A 166 -9.12 -7.20 7.43
N SER A 167 -9.02 -7.98 6.35
CA SER A 167 -10.12 -8.13 5.38
C SER A 167 -11.35 -8.82 5.97
N GLU A 168 -11.17 -9.91 6.71
CA GLU A 168 -12.25 -10.64 7.36
C GLU A 168 -12.92 -9.80 8.45
N TYR A 169 -12.16 -8.97 9.18
CA TYR A 169 -12.74 -8.07 10.16
C TYR A 169 -13.70 -7.09 9.48
N ILE A 170 -13.28 -6.48 8.36
CA ILE A 170 -14.12 -5.53 7.59
C ILE A 170 -15.44 -6.17 7.15
N THR A 171 -15.43 -7.44 6.74
CA THR A 171 -16.64 -8.11 6.26
C THR A 171 -17.50 -8.69 7.39
N ALA A 172 -16.91 -8.99 8.55
CA ALA A 172 -17.61 -9.55 9.70
C ALA A 172 -18.36 -8.49 10.53
N GLN A 173 -17.93 -7.23 10.53
CA GLN A 173 -18.60 -6.19 11.34
C GLN A 173 -19.82 -5.60 10.63
N SER A 174 -20.90 -5.41 11.39
CA SER A 174 -22.15 -4.80 10.90
C SER A 174 -22.08 -3.28 10.70
N ASN A 175 -21.00 -2.64 11.15
CA ASN A 175 -20.80 -1.19 11.09
C ASN A 175 -19.62 -0.78 10.20
N THR A 176 -19.07 -1.69 9.38
CA THR A 176 -18.01 -1.40 8.38
C THR A 176 -18.47 -1.78 6.97
N THR A 177 -19.78 -1.78 6.74
CA THR A 177 -20.39 -2.29 5.52
C THR A 177 -20.07 -1.45 4.29
N LYS A 178 -19.84 -0.14 4.44
CA LYS A 178 -19.54 0.79 3.33
C LYS A 178 -18.14 0.57 2.78
N ILE A 179 -17.15 0.46 3.64
CA ILE A 179 -15.78 0.12 3.23
C ILE A 179 -15.73 -1.29 2.64
N ALA A 180 -16.43 -2.27 3.25
CA ALA A 180 -16.56 -3.62 2.71
C ALA A 180 -17.15 -3.60 1.29
N SER A 181 -18.27 -2.90 1.12
CA SER A 181 -18.96 -2.76 -0.17
C SER A 181 -18.11 -2.05 -1.21
N PHE A 182 -17.31 -1.05 -0.82
CA PHE A 182 -16.41 -0.37 -1.75
C PHE A 182 -15.28 -1.30 -2.21
N ILE A 183 -14.61 -1.99 -1.29
CA ILE A 183 -13.53 -2.94 -1.61
C ILE A 183 -14.05 -4.08 -2.49
N SER A 184 -15.22 -4.65 -2.16
CA SER A 184 -15.77 -5.82 -2.87
C SER A 184 -16.17 -5.53 -4.32
N ARG A 185 -16.41 -4.27 -4.69
CA ARG A 185 -16.70 -3.86 -6.09
C ARG A 185 -15.55 -4.16 -7.04
N TYR A 186 -14.33 -4.30 -6.52
CA TYR A 186 -13.14 -4.57 -7.30
C TYR A 186 -12.73 -6.03 -7.27
N LEU A 187 -13.43 -6.90 -6.52
CA LEU A 187 -13.13 -8.33 -6.49
C LEU A 187 -13.38 -8.95 -7.86
N LYS A 188 -12.34 -9.53 -8.45
CA LYS A 188 -12.39 -10.26 -9.72
C LYS A 188 -12.26 -11.75 -9.46
N GLU A 189 -13.04 -12.54 -10.18
CA GLU A 189 -12.88 -13.99 -10.25
C GLU A 189 -11.93 -14.32 -11.41
N ILE A 190 -10.87 -15.07 -11.11
CA ILE A 190 -9.91 -15.55 -12.10
C ILE A 190 -10.01 -17.07 -12.13
N GLN A 191 -10.34 -17.61 -13.30
CA GLN A 191 -10.36 -19.05 -13.53
C GLN A 191 -9.15 -19.44 -14.38
N GLU A 192 -8.32 -20.33 -13.85
CA GLU A 192 -7.18 -20.90 -14.56
C GLU A 192 -7.42 -22.40 -14.81
N GLU A 193 -7.30 -22.81 -16.07
CA GLU A 193 -7.38 -24.22 -16.45
C GLU A 193 -5.99 -24.88 -16.29
N GLN A 194 -5.90 -25.86 -15.40
CA GLN A 194 -4.70 -26.67 -15.17
C GLN A 194 -5.00 -28.13 -15.53
N GLY A 195 -4.99 -28.43 -16.84
CA GLY A 195 -5.30 -29.76 -17.35
C GLY A 195 -6.80 -30.06 -17.35
N TYR A 196 -7.26 -30.95 -16.46
CA TYR A 196 -8.69 -31.30 -16.29
C TYR A 196 -9.36 -30.59 -15.11
N ASP A 197 -8.61 -29.75 -14.39
CA ASP A 197 -9.10 -29.05 -13.21
C ASP A 197 -9.15 -27.54 -13.48
N THR A 198 -10.19 -26.88 -12.96
CA THR A 198 -10.37 -25.44 -13.06
C THR A 198 -10.14 -24.84 -11.69
N ILE A 199 -9.03 -24.12 -11.52
CA ILE A 199 -8.72 -23.44 -10.27
C ILE A 199 -9.36 -22.06 -10.33
N THR A 200 -10.32 -21.82 -9.44
CA THR A 200 -10.91 -20.49 -9.25
C THR A 200 -10.16 -19.77 -8.14
N THR A 201 -9.65 -18.58 -8.44
CA THR A 201 -9.02 -17.67 -7.49
C THR A 201 -9.74 -16.33 -7.51
N TRP A 202 -9.65 -15.60 -6.41
CA TRP A 202 -10.19 -14.25 -6.31
C TRP A 202 -9.03 -13.27 -6.17
N TYR A 203 -9.13 -12.15 -6.88
CA TYR A 203 -8.09 -11.13 -6.93
C TYR A 203 -8.74 -9.75 -6.86
N ASN A 204 -8.27 -8.93 -5.93
CA ASN A 204 -8.72 -7.55 -5.80
C ASN A 204 -7.62 -6.56 -6.22
N PRO A 205 -7.60 -6.04 -7.46
CA PRO A 205 -6.57 -5.10 -7.92
C PRO A 205 -6.45 -3.81 -7.07
N LEU A 206 -7.52 -3.36 -6.40
CA LEU A 206 -7.43 -2.21 -5.49
C LEU A 206 -6.47 -2.48 -4.34
N LEU A 207 -6.38 -3.72 -3.86
CA LEU A 207 -5.55 -4.13 -2.73
C LEU A 207 -4.27 -4.82 -3.17
N GLU A 208 -4.34 -5.69 -4.18
CA GLU A 208 -3.33 -6.71 -4.49
C GLU A 208 -2.46 -6.37 -5.70
N ASP A 209 -2.79 -5.33 -6.46
CA ASP A 209 -1.96 -4.94 -7.59
C ASP A 209 -0.54 -4.55 -7.16
N LYS A 210 0.45 -4.97 -7.96
CA LYS A 210 1.86 -4.83 -7.61
C LYS A 210 2.35 -3.38 -7.59
N LEU A 211 1.77 -2.52 -8.43
CA LEU A 211 2.22 -1.14 -8.60
C LEU A 211 1.25 -0.14 -7.96
N TYR A 212 -0.04 -0.40 -8.08
CA TYR A 212 -1.10 0.53 -7.68
C TYR A 212 -2.02 -0.03 -6.58
N GLY A 213 -1.76 -1.24 -6.06
CA GLY A 213 -2.51 -1.81 -4.95
C GLY A 213 -2.26 -1.06 -3.63
N LEU A 214 -3.22 -1.12 -2.72
CA LEU A 214 -3.11 -0.54 -1.37
C LEU A 214 -2.49 -1.49 -0.34
N GLY A 215 -2.23 -2.74 -0.72
CA GLY A 215 -1.71 -3.77 0.17
C GLY A 215 -2.72 -4.92 0.33
N ASN A 216 -2.21 -6.15 0.20
CA ASN A 216 -3.02 -7.36 0.32
C ASN A 216 -3.38 -7.64 1.79
N ILE A 217 -4.40 -6.93 2.30
CA ILE A 217 -4.84 -6.99 3.69
C ILE A 217 -5.52 -8.32 4.10
N SER A 218 -5.74 -9.26 3.17
CA SER A 218 -6.21 -10.62 3.48
C SER A 218 -5.05 -11.62 3.61
N ALA A 219 -3.85 -11.27 3.17
CA ALA A 219 -2.70 -12.15 3.20
C ALA A 219 -2.16 -12.33 4.64
N GLU A 220 -2.16 -13.58 5.12
CA GLU A 220 -1.67 -13.97 6.45
C GLU A 220 -0.13 -13.90 6.60
N ASP A 221 0.59 -13.85 5.47
CA ASP A 221 2.05 -13.74 5.45
C ASP A 221 2.54 -12.28 5.45
N SER A 222 1.61 -11.32 5.43
CA SER A 222 1.89 -9.90 5.32
C SER A 222 1.34 -9.17 6.53
N VAL A 223 2.16 -8.29 7.11
CA VAL A 223 1.80 -7.56 8.33
C VAL A 223 1.35 -6.15 7.99
N PHE A 224 0.17 -5.78 8.47
CA PHE A 224 -0.40 -4.45 8.25
C PHE A 224 -0.91 -3.80 9.54
N THR A 225 -1.02 -2.48 9.52
CA THR A 225 -1.90 -1.72 10.39
C THR A 225 -2.90 -0.99 9.53
N MET A 226 -4.18 -1.04 9.90
CA MET A 226 -5.22 -0.31 9.18
C MET A 226 -6.14 0.43 10.12
N ILE A 227 -6.43 1.68 9.77
CA ILE A 227 -7.53 2.43 10.37
C ILE A 227 -8.79 2.08 9.59
N ILE A 228 -9.78 1.51 10.27
CA ILE A 228 -11.02 1.07 9.64
C ILE A 228 -12.13 2.02 10.11
N PRO A 229 -12.69 2.86 9.21
CA PRO A 229 -13.80 3.73 9.58
C PRO A 229 -15.08 2.92 9.79
N THR A 230 -15.87 3.31 10.79
CA THR A 230 -17.27 2.88 10.85
C THR A 230 -18.06 3.50 9.70
N ASP A 231 -19.26 2.98 9.43
CA ASP A 231 -20.13 3.47 8.36
C ASP A 231 -20.49 4.95 8.55
N ALA A 232 -20.64 5.39 9.81
CA ALA A 232 -20.85 6.80 10.15
C ALA A 232 -19.61 7.66 9.87
N ALA A 233 -18.42 7.15 10.24
CA ALA A 233 -17.15 7.82 9.95
C ALA A 233 -16.88 7.95 8.45
N TRP A 234 -17.22 6.90 7.69
CA TRP A 234 -17.14 6.88 6.23
C TRP A 234 -18.05 7.95 5.61
N ASP A 235 -19.30 8.06 6.06
CA ASP A 235 -20.24 9.06 5.55
C ASP A 235 -19.77 10.48 5.85
N ALA A 236 -19.33 10.75 7.07
CA ALA A 236 -18.78 12.06 7.45
C ALA A 236 -17.54 12.41 6.61
N ALA A 237 -16.66 11.44 6.36
CA ALA A 237 -15.50 11.64 5.50
C ALA A 237 -15.92 11.89 4.04
N TYR A 238 -16.90 11.15 3.52
CA TYR A 238 -17.41 11.32 2.16
C TYR A 238 -18.03 12.70 1.96
N GLU A 239 -18.85 13.17 2.89
CA GLU A 239 -19.44 14.52 2.84
C GLU A 239 -18.36 15.61 2.84
N ARG A 240 -17.34 15.46 3.69
CA ARG A 240 -16.21 16.39 3.78
C ARG A 240 -15.35 16.43 2.51
N ILE A 241 -15.14 15.28 1.87
CA ILE A 241 -14.15 15.10 0.79
C ILE A 241 -14.76 15.22 -0.61
N SER A 242 -16.02 14.81 -0.78
CA SER A 242 -16.66 14.80 -2.10
C SER A 242 -16.66 16.16 -2.84
N PRO A 243 -16.72 17.34 -2.19
CA PRO A 243 -16.67 18.62 -2.91
C PRO A 243 -15.39 18.84 -3.72
N TYR A 244 -14.28 18.17 -3.38
CA TYR A 244 -12.99 18.30 -4.09
C TYR A 244 -12.93 17.48 -5.38
N PHE A 245 -13.79 16.47 -5.54
CA PHE A 245 -13.85 15.58 -6.70
C PHE A 245 -15.00 15.95 -7.64
N ASN A 246 -15.29 17.24 -7.79
CA ASN A 246 -16.34 17.70 -8.69
C ASN A 246 -15.85 17.67 -10.15
N VAL A 247 -16.28 16.66 -10.90
CA VAL A 247 -15.88 16.45 -12.30
C VAL A 247 -16.95 17.00 -13.24
N TYR A 248 -16.55 17.62 -14.35
CA TYR A 248 -17.47 17.94 -15.43
C TYR A 248 -17.51 16.78 -16.44
N ASN A 249 -18.72 16.34 -16.77
CA ASN A 249 -18.97 15.46 -17.90
C ASN A 249 -20.30 15.88 -18.54
N THR A 250 -20.44 15.69 -19.86
CA THR A 250 -21.72 15.94 -20.54
C THR A 250 -22.82 15.00 -20.06
N ASP A 251 -22.44 13.81 -19.59
CA ASP A 251 -23.30 12.87 -18.87
C ASP A 251 -23.14 13.08 -17.35
N ALA A 252 -24.19 13.60 -16.72
CA ALA A 252 -24.18 13.89 -15.28
C ALA A 252 -24.08 12.63 -14.42
N ASP A 253 -24.67 11.51 -14.85
CA ASP A 253 -24.62 10.25 -14.09
C ASP A 253 -23.21 9.67 -14.09
N LEU A 254 -22.48 9.84 -15.21
CA LEU A 254 -21.07 9.48 -15.31
C LEU A 254 -20.20 10.36 -14.41
N ALA A 255 -20.42 11.69 -14.40
CA ALA A 255 -19.71 12.61 -13.50
C ALA A 255 -19.91 12.23 -12.02
N ASP A 256 -21.14 11.94 -11.61
CA ASP A 256 -21.46 11.53 -10.24
C ASP A 256 -20.83 10.17 -9.89
N SER A 257 -20.77 9.24 -10.84
CA SER A 257 -20.09 7.96 -10.65
C SER A 257 -18.59 8.11 -10.43
N ILE A 258 -17.92 8.95 -11.24
CA ILE A 258 -16.49 9.25 -11.11
C ILE A 258 -16.23 9.91 -9.74
N LYS A 259 -16.98 10.96 -9.40
CA LYS A 259 -16.89 11.66 -8.12
C LYS A 259 -17.01 10.69 -6.94
N ARG A 260 -17.99 9.80 -6.98
CA ARG A 260 -18.22 8.80 -5.91
C ARG A 260 -17.04 7.85 -5.76
N ILE A 261 -16.48 7.36 -6.86
CA ILE A 261 -15.34 6.44 -6.84
C ILE A 261 -14.10 7.15 -6.31
N GLN A 262 -13.76 8.32 -6.85
CA GLN A 262 -12.56 9.07 -6.45
C GLN A 262 -12.63 9.52 -4.99
N THR A 263 -13.79 9.95 -4.52
CA THR A 263 -14.01 10.28 -3.10
C THR A 263 -13.81 9.05 -2.22
N SER A 264 -14.36 7.90 -2.60
CA SER A 264 -14.23 6.66 -1.83
C SER A 264 -12.78 6.16 -1.77
N LEU A 265 -12.04 6.28 -2.87
CA LEU A 265 -10.60 6.02 -2.90
C LEU A 265 -9.82 6.96 -1.98
N ALA A 266 -10.12 8.27 -2.03
CA ALA A 266 -9.49 9.26 -1.18
C ALA A 266 -9.70 9.01 0.32
N ILE A 267 -10.79 8.32 0.69
CA ILE A 267 -11.01 7.89 2.07
C ILE A 267 -10.06 6.76 2.47
N ILE A 268 -9.92 5.72 1.64
CA ILE A 268 -9.17 4.51 2.02
C ILE A 268 -7.65 4.59 1.75
N ASN A 269 -7.22 5.37 0.76
CA ASN A 269 -5.84 5.35 0.24
C ASN A 269 -4.77 5.51 1.32
N ASP A 270 -5.05 6.30 2.36
CA ASP A 270 -4.08 6.70 3.39
C ASP A 270 -4.35 6.10 4.77
N LEU A 271 -5.14 5.02 4.82
CA LEU A 271 -5.51 4.34 6.06
C LEU A 271 -4.78 3.01 6.29
N ILE A 272 -3.95 2.58 5.35
CA ILE A 272 -3.25 1.28 5.39
C ILE A 272 -1.74 1.53 5.50
N TYR A 273 -1.08 0.79 6.39
CA TYR A 273 0.34 0.90 6.71
C TYR A 273 0.97 -0.50 6.71
N ARG A 274 2.12 -0.67 6.05
CA ARG A 274 2.80 -1.98 5.93
C ARG A 274 3.76 -2.25 7.10
N GLU A 275 3.25 -2.08 8.31
CA GLU A 275 3.98 -2.32 9.56
C GLU A 275 2.98 -2.64 10.68
N ARG A 276 3.45 -3.32 11.74
CA ARG A 276 2.70 -3.51 12.98
C ARG A 276 2.92 -2.31 13.91
N ILE A 277 1.95 -1.40 13.95
CA ILE A 277 1.95 -0.24 14.83
C ILE A 277 1.19 -0.64 16.09
N ASN A 278 1.92 -0.84 17.20
CA ASN A 278 1.31 -1.18 18.49
C ASN A 278 0.96 0.06 19.31
N ASP A 279 1.85 1.04 19.32
CA ASP A 279 1.66 2.34 19.95
C ASP A 279 1.93 3.45 18.91
N PRO A 280 0.89 4.12 18.39
CA PRO A 280 1.05 5.21 17.44
C PRO A 280 1.85 6.39 18.00
N ALA A 281 1.92 6.55 19.34
CA ALA A 281 2.64 7.66 19.97
C ALA A 281 4.18 7.56 19.82
N GLU A 282 4.70 6.38 19.45
CA GLU A 282 6.13 6.18 19.17
C GLU A 282 6.57 6.75 17.81
N TYR A 283 5.62 7.13 16.95
CA TYR A 283 5.89 7.56 15.59
C TYR A 283 5.72 9.07 15.43
N THR A 284 6.76 9.74 14.92
CA THR A 284 6.68 11.15 14.50
C THR A 284 6.09 11.32 13.10
N THR A 285 6.26 10.31 12.25
CA THR A 285 5.74 10.28 10.89
C THR A 285 5.39 8.85 10.52
N LEU A 286 4.37 8.67 9.67
CA LEU A 286 4.01 7.39 9.09
C LEU A 286 3.85 7.51 7.57
N THR A 287 4.30 6.49 6.85
CA THR A 287 4.10 6.41 5.40
C THR A 287 3.01 5.38 5.10
N SER A 288 1.90 5.83 4.51
CA SER A 288 0.84 4.93 4.05
C SER A 288 1.32 4.06 2.89
N THR A 289 0.61 2.97 2.60
CA THR A 289 0.90 2.12 1.45
C THR A 289 0.70 2.82 0.10
N SER A 290 -0.05 3.93 0.06
CA SER A 290 -0.16 4.77 -1.13
C SER A 290 1.05 5.71 -1.33
N GLY A 291 1.91 5.85 -0.31
CA GLY A 291 3.09 6.73 -0.31
C GLY A 291 2.88 8.10 0.35
N SER A 292 1.72 8.36 0.97
CA SER A 292 1.49 9.59 1.73
C SER A 292 2.26 9.58 3.04
N ILE A 293 2.90 10.71 3.38
CA ILE A 293 3.62 10.89 4.64
C ILE A 293 2.73 11.69 5.58
N ILE A 294 2.27 11.04 6.65
CA ILE A 294 1.45 11.63 7.69
C ILE A 294 2.35 12.13 8.81
N THR A 295 2.25 13.41 9.15
CA THR A 295 3.09 14.02 10.20
C THR A 295 2.37 14.15 11.54
N ASP A 296 1.04 14.24 11.55
CA ASP A 296 0.24 14.28 12.77
C ASP A 296 -0.34 12.90 13.11
N VAL A 297 0.56 11.95 13.40
CA VAL A 297 0.22 10.56 13.72
C VAL A 297 -0.72 10.48 14.93
N ASN A 298 -0.46 11.27 15.97
CA ASN A 298 -1.29 11.27 17.17
C ASN A 298 -2.73 11.68 16.89
N ASN A 299 -2.96 12.69 16.05
CA ASN A 299 -4.31 13.09 15.69
C ASN A 299 -4.99 12.04 14.79
N LEU A 300 -4.25 11.43 13.86
CA LEU A 300 -4.76 10.38 12.98
C LEU A 300 -5.38 9.20 13.76
N PHE A 301 -4.73 8.75 14.83
CA PHE A 301 -5.19 7.61 15.64
C PHE A 301 -6.09 8.03 16.83
N LYS A 302 -6.36 9.32 17.01
CA LYS A 302 -7.08 9.84 18.17
C LYS A 302 -8.54 9.36 18.23
N GLY A 303 -8.88 8.69 19.33
CA GLY A 303 -10.23 8.19 19.59
C GLY A 303 -10.55 6.87 18.88
N THR A 304 -9.54 6.21 18.29
CA THR A 304 -9.70 4.89 17.68
C THR A 304 -9.66 3.77 18.72
N SER A 305 -10.30 2.64 18.42
CA SER A 305 -10.28 1.43 19.24
C SER A 305 -9.39 0.37 18.62
N ARG A 306 -8.35 -0.06 19.35
CA ARG A 306 -7.38 -1.05 18.88
C ARG A 306 -7.96 -2.47 18.93
N VAL A 307 -7.85 -3.22 17.84
CA VAL A 307 -8.22 -4.63 17.71
C VAL A 307 -7.03 -5.41 17.15
N ASN A 308 -6.70 -6.55 17.76
CA ASN A 308 -5.68 -7.44 17.20
C ASN A 308 -6.25 -8.23 16.02
N ALA A 309 -5.51 -8.28 14.92
CA ALA A 309 -5.81 -9.11 13.77
C ALA A 309 -4.72 -10.17 13.57
N SER A 310 -5.05 -11.30 12.94
CA SER A 310 -4.07 -12.38 12.68
C SER A 310 -2.90 -11.90 11.83
N ASN A 311 -3.13 -11.00 10.87
CA ASN A 311 -2.10 -10.42 10.02
C ASN A 311 -1.78 -8.95 10.34
N GLY A 312 -2.06 -8.47 11.56
CA GLY A 312 -1.81 -7.07 11.86
C GLY A 312 -2.46 -6.47 13.09
N VAL A 313 -2.71 -5.17 13.01
CA VAL A 313 -3.43 -4.37 14.01
C VAL A 313 -4.49 -3.54 13.30
N ILE A 314 -5.68 -3.48 13.90
CA ILE A 314 -6.79 -2.66 13.42
C ILE A 314 -7.00 -1.53 14.42
N TYR A 315 -7.30 -0.35 13.89
CA TYR A 315 -7.77 0.80 14.67
C TYR A 315 -9.14 1.21 14.13
N LEU A 316 -10.21 0.75 14.80
CA LEU A 316 -11.58 1.10 14.44
C LEU A 316 -11.84 2.58 14.78
N ALA A 317 -12.34 3.35 13.83
CA ALA A 317 -12.47 4.79 13.94
C ALA A 317 -13.92 5.26 13.72
N ASP A 318 -14.45 6.01 14.68
CA ASP A 318 -15.74 6.71 14.54
C ASP A 318 -15.61 8.09 13.86
N GLU A 319 -14.38 8.56 13.66
CA GLU A 319 -14.06 9.77 12.91
C GLU A 319 -12.67 9.60 12.29
N ILE A 320 -12.52 10.02 11.03
CA ILE A 320 -11.22 9.95 10.33
C ILE A 320 -10.54 11.33 10.36
N ARG A 321 -9.43 11.42 11.09
CA ARG A 321 -8.76 12.69 11.46
C ARG A 321 -7.42 12.87 10.76
N TYR A 322 -7.46 13.08 9.45
CA TYR A 322 -6.25 13.20 8.65
C TYR A 322 -6.24 14.49 7.83
N ASP A 323 -5.04 15.00 7.58
CA ASP A 323 -4.81 16.28 6.93
C ASP A 323 -5.02 16.18 5.43
N ASN A 324 -5.84 17.06 4.85
CA ASN A 324 -6.13 17.03 3.42
C ASN A 324 -4.86 17.21 2.57
N THR A 325 -3.91 18.03 3.01
CA THR A 325 -2.68 18.33 2.28
C THR A 325 -1.62 17.24 2.35
N GLU A 326 -1.73 16.34 3.32
CA GLU A 326 -0.86 15.16 3.44
C GLU A 326 -1.41 13.95 2.69
N THR A 327 -2.69 13.96 2.30
CA THR A 327 -3.43 12.77 1.85
C THR A 327 -4.09 12.96 0.48
N TRP A 328 -5.35 13.37 0.40
CA TRP A 328 -6.09 13.36 -0.87
C TRP A 328 -5.90 14.63 -1.70
N ASN A 329 -5.59 15.77 -1.08
CA ASN A 329 -5.44 17.07 -1.75
C ASN A 329 -4.03 17.62 -1.54
N LYS A 330 -3.03 16.92 -2.10
CA LYS A 330 -1.61 17.26 -1.93
C LYS A 330 -1.21 18.50 -2.76
N PRO A 331 -0.16 19.22 -2.34
CA PRO A 331 0.44 20.26 -3.18
C PRO A 331 0.88 19.71 -4.54
N ILE A 332 0.56 20.45 -5.60
CA ILE A 332 0.98 20.11 -6.96
C ILE A 332 2.22 20.93 -7.28
N SER A 333 3.22 20.26 -7.84
CA SER A 333 4.50 20.85 -8.21
C SER A 333 4.83 20.47 -9.65
N VAL A 334 4.97 21.48 -10.51
CA VAL A 334 5.33 21.31 -11.93
C VAL A 334 6.72 21.87 -12.16
N GLU A 335 7.65 20.99 -12.54
CA GLU A 335 9.03 21.34 -12.90
C GLU A 335 9.06 21.93 -14.31
N CYS A 336 9.53 23.16 -14.43
CA CYS A 336 9.38 23.91 -15.68
C CYS A 336 10.33 23.46 -16.79
N GLU A 337 11.40 22.72 -16.45
CA GLU A 337 12.31 22.09 -17.40
C GLU A 337 11.73 20.88 -18.11
N GLU A 338 10.70 20.25 -17.54
CA GLU A 338 10.01 19.13 -18.18
C GLU A 338 9.32 19.59 -19.45
N GLN A 339 9.47 18.79 -20.50
CA GLN A 339 8.94 19.13 -21.82
C GLN A 339 7.48 18.71 -21.98
N GLU A 340 7.06 17.65 -21.29
CA GLU A 340 5.68 17.21 -21.26
C GLU A 340 4.80 18.28 -20.60
N GLY A 341 3.65 18.58 -21.21
CA GLY A 341 2.75 19.63 -20.75
C GLY A 341 3.26 21.07 -20.95
N ARG A 342 4.43 21.29 -21.58
CA ARG A 342 4.98 22.63 -21.82
C ARG A 342 4.80 23.10 -23.25
N VAL A 343 4.13 24.24 -23.44
CA VAL A 343 3.89 24.85 -24.75
C VAL A 343 4.61 26.20 -24.88
N THR A 344 5.43 26.32 -25.93
CA THR A 344 6.19 27.54 -26.22
C THR A 344 5.30 28.59 -26.90
N GLY A 345 5.41 29.84 -26.44
CA GLY A 345 4.68 30.95 -27.04
C GLY A 345 5.24 31.45 -28.36
N SER A 346 4.45 32.26 -29.09
CA SER A 346 4.93 32.92 -30.30
C SER A 346 6.16 33.79 -30.02
N TYR A 347 7.12 33.81 -30.96
CA TYR A 347 8.36 34.60 -30.86
C TYR A 347 9.15 34.36 -29.57
N THR A 348 9.08 33.14 -29.03
CA THR A 348 9.74 32.73 -27.78
C THR A 348 10.76 31.64 -28.08
N SER A 349 11.92 31.72 -27.44
CA SER A 349 12.90 30.65 -27.35
C SER A 349 13.03 30.19 -25.90
N ILE A 350 13.07 28.88 -25.69
CA ILE A 350 13.23 28.26 -24.38
C ILE A 350 14.53 27.46 -24.38
N TYR A 351 15.36 27.69 -23.36
CA TYR A 351 16.61 26.95 -23.15
C TYR A 351 16.58 26.31 -21.77
N THR A 352 16.72 25.00 -21.70
CA THR A 352 16.97 24.33 -20.42
C THR A 352 18.40 24.61 -19.98
N ARG A 353 18.55 25.08 -18.74
CA ARG A 353 19.84 25.33 -18.10
C ARG A 353 20.04 24.30 -16.99
N THR A 354 21.30 23.99 -16.73
CA THR A 354 21.73 23.10 -15.65
C THR A 354 22.70 23.85 -14.77
N VAL A 355 22.60 23.65 -13.46
CA VAL A 355 23.41 24.37 -12.48
C VAL A 355 24.24 23.37 -11.67
N GLY A 356 25.48 23.74 -11.37
CA GLY A 356 26.31 22.97 -10.45
C GLY A 356 25.84 23.09 -9.00
N THR A 357 26.19 22.12 -8.16
CA THR A 357 25.81 22.02 -6.74
C THR A 357 26.29 23.18 -5.85
N ASN A 358 27.24 24.00 -6.32
CA ASN A 358 27.81 25.14 -5.58
C ASN A 358 27.47 26.51 -6.22
N SER A 359 26.29 26.65 -6.81
CA SER A 359 25.89 27.84 -7.59
C SER A 359 25.83 29.17 -6.81
N GLY A 360 25.83 29.12 -5.48
CA GLY A 360 25.69 30.31 -4.62
C GLY A 360 24.28 30.92 -4.57
N ILE A 361 23.29 30.32 -5.26
CA ILE A 361 21.91 30.85 -5.40
C ILE A 361 20.90 30.09 -4.50
N GLY A 362 21.37 29.07 -3.78
CA GLY A 362 20.53 28.16 -3.00
C GLY A 362 20.04 26.97 -3.82
N GLU A 363 19.14 26.17 -3.24
CA GLU A 363 18.60 24.96 -3.89
C GLU A 363 17.67 25.30 -5.06
N ILE A 364 17.91 24.65 -6.19
CA ILE A 364 17.11 24.70 -7.43
C ILE A 364 16.59 23.29 -7.67
N SER A 365 15.29 23.15 -7.97
CA SER A 365 14.70 21.83 -8.15
C SER A 365 15.38 21.10 -9.31
N GLY A 366 15.71 19.82 -9.11
CA GLY A 366 16.39 19.02 -10.14
C GLY A 366 17.75 19.57 -10.64
N ASN A 367 18.30 20.62 -10.02
CA ASN A 367 19.43 21.41 -10.52
C ASN A 367 19.25 21.94 -11.97
N ARG A 368 18.00 22.11 -12.40
CA ARG A 368 17.65 22.53 -13.77
C ARG A 368 16.56 23.59 -13.72
N TYR A 369 16.50 24.42 -14.76
CA TYR A 369 15.44 25.40 -14.94
C TYR A 369 15.35 25.77 -16.42
N ILE A 370 14.34 26.54 -16.83
CA ILE A 370 14.29 27.08 -18.18
C ILE A 370 14.57 28.58 -18.22
N GLU A 371 15.25 29.02 -19.26
CA GLU A 371 15.39 30.42 -19.64
C GLU A 371 14.49 30.69 -20.84
N VAL A 372 13.59 31.65 -20.69
CA VAL A 372 12.63 32.08 -21.71
C VAL A 372 13.05 33.46 -22.22
N GLN A 373 13.25 33.59 -23.52
CA GLN A 373 13.68 34.86 -24.13
C GLN A 373 12.99 35.11 -25.49
N PRO A 374 12.90 36.37 -25.94
CA PRO A 374 12.26 36.68 -27.21
C PRO A 374 13.18 36.35 -28.38
N THR A 375 12.59 35.99 -29.53
CA THR A 375 13.33 35.84 -30.79
C THR A 375 13.58 37.16 -31.51
N ASN A 376 12.91 38.26 -31.09
CA ASN A 376 13.12 39.60 -31.61
C ASN A 376 12.86 40.67 -30.54
N THR A 377 13.39 41.88 -30.72
CA THR A 377 13.34 42.96 -29.73
C THR A 377 11.93 43.50 -29.43
N SER A 378 10.95 43.21 -30.28
CA SER A 378 9.58 43.71 -30.13
C SER A 378 8.64 42.75 -29.40
N ALA A 379 8.99 41.46 -29.33
CA ALA A 379 8.16 40.40 -28.77
C ALA A 379 8.07 40.44 -27.24
N GLN A 380 6.95 39.96 -26.71
CA GLN A 380 6.75 39.59 -25.30
C GLN A 380 6.70 38.06 -25.24
N PRO A 381 7.79 37.38 -24.86
CA PRO A 381 7.77 35.93 -24.83
C PRO A 381 6.87 35.41 -23.71
N TYR A 382 6.35 34.21 -23.92
CA TYR A 382 5.53 33.50 -22.93
C TYR A 382 5.69 31.99 -23.06
N VAL A 383 5.37 31.29 -21.99
CA VAL A 383 5.30 29.82 -21.94
C VAL A 383 4.05 29.43 -21.17
N THR A 384 3.43 28.32 -21.58
CA THR A 384 2.28 27.72 -20.90
C THR A 384 2.66 26.34 -20.39
N PHE A 385 2.20 25.99 -19.20
CA PHE A 385 2.38 24.69 -18.56
C PHE A 385 1.01 24.09 -18.23
N ASP A 386 0.87 22.79 -18.46
CA ASP A 386 -0.26 22.01 -18.00
C ASP A 386 -0.10 21.71 -16.51
N ILE A 387 -1.17 21.89 -15.74
CA ILE A 387 -1.21 21.61 -14.30
C ILE A 387 -2.14 20.40 -14.09
N PRO A 388 -1.58 19.18 -14.03
CA PRO A 388 -2.37 17.97 -13.85
C PRO A 388 -2.87 17.84 -12.41
N ASP A 389 -3.87 16.98 -12.22
CA ASP A 389 -4.30 16.50 -10.91
C ASP A 389 -4.82 17.58 -9.94
N VAL A 390 -5.28 18.72 -10.46
CA VAL A 390 -5.98 19.77 -9.72
C VAL A 390 -7.35 19.27 -9.30
N LEU A 391 -7.58 19.22 -7.98
CA LEU A 391 -8.91 19.00 -7.40
C LEU A 391 -9.70 20.30 -7.32
N SER A 392 -11.03 20.20 -7.30
CA SER A 392 -11.90 21.34 -7.02
C SER A 392 -11.61 21.92 -5.64
N GLY A 393 -11.71 23.23 -5.50
CA GLY A 393 -11.41 23.93 -4.25
C GLY A 393 -10.41 25.06 -4.46
N LYS A 394 -9.83 25.53 -3.36
CA LYS A 394 -9.00 26.73 -3.32
C LYS A 394 -7.52 26.39 -3.19
N TYR A 395 -6.68 27.17 -3.87
CA TYR A 395 -5.22 27.06 -3.83
C TYR A 395 -4.55 28.42 -3.72
N ASP A 396 -3.48 28.48 -2.95
CA ASP A 396 -2.46 29.50 -3.11
C ASP A 396 -1.50 29.06 -4.23
N ILE A 397 -1.20 29.95 -5.17
CA ILE A 397 -0.46 29.62 -6.38
C ILE A 397 0.84 30.42 -6.42
N TYR A 398 1.95 29.74 -6.67
CA TYR A 398 3.29 30.30 -6.66
C TYR A 398 4.07 29.93 -7.92
N ALA A 399 5.03 30.78 -8.29
CA ALA A 399 6.04 30.47 -9.28
C ALA A 399 7.43 30.90 -8.78
N ASP A 400 8.40 30.00 -8.90
CA ASP A 400 9.78 30.18 -8.46
C ASP A 400 10.67 30.58 -9.64
N PHE A 401 11.37 31.71 -9.51
CA PHE A 401 12.23 32.29 -10.54
C PHE A 401 13.68 32.36 -10.10
N ILE A 402 14.58 32.13 -11.07
CA ILE A 402 16.02 32.10 -10.86
C ILE A 402 16.67 33.35 -11.48
N PRO A 403 17.66 33.97 -10.82
CA PRO A 403 18.40 35.08 -11.42
C PRO A 403 19.30 34.62 -12.58
N ALA A 404 19.76 35.56 -13.42
CA ALA A 404 20.96 35.32 -14.22
C ALA A 404 22.14 35.33 -13.28
N VAL A 405 22.78 34.20 -13.03
CA VAL A 405 24.08 34.20 -12.33
C VAL A 405 25.02 33.29 -13.08
N ILE A 406 26.17 33.86 -13.40
CA ILE A 406 27.35 33.18 -13.95
C ILE A 406 28.47 33.57 -12.99
N ASP A 407 29.04 32.62 -12.24
CA ASP A 407 30.27 32.74 -11.43
C ASP A 407 30.60 34.14 -10.88
N GLY A 408 29.66 34.78 -10.16
CA GLY A 408 29.88 36.05 -9.46
C GLY A 408 29.70 37.35 -10.25
N GLU A 409 29.24 37.31 -11.51
CA GLU A 409 28.86 38.53 -12.25
C GLU A 409 27.47 39.05 -11.81
N SER A 410 27.34 40.35 -11.59
CA SER A 410 26.08 41.00 -11.18
C SER A 410 25.24 41.34 -12.40
N PHE A 411 24.04 40.76 -12.48
CA PHE A 411 23.03 41.05 -13.50
C PHE A 411 21.85 41.83 -12.91
N ALA A 412 22.12 42.86 -12.10
CA ALA A 412 21.09 43.63 -11.41
C ALA A 412 19.97 44.16 -12.32
N ASN A 413 20.28 44.42 -13.60
CA ASN A 413 19.31 44.92 -14.59
C ASN A 413 18.61 43.80 -15.39
N ASP A 414 18.86 42.51 -15.10
CA ASP A 414 18.17 41.36 -15.74
C ASP A 414 16.89 40.94 -15.00
N SER A 415 16.31 41.86 -14.23
CA SER A 415 14.95 41.73 -13.70
C SER A 415 13.92 41.84 -14.82
N THR A 416 12.78 41.17 -14.66
CA THR A 416 11.69 41.19 -15.63
C THR A 416 10.34 41.33 -14.93
N LYS A 417 9.48 42.22 -15.44
CA LYS A 417 8.08 42.30 -15.03
C LYS A 417 7.26 41.23 -15.75
N LEU A 418 6.42 40.53 -15.02
CA LEU A 418 5.63 39.41 -15.48
C LEU A 418 4.12 39.67 -15.37
N SER A 419 3.35 38.89 -16.10
CA SER A 419 1.93 38.69 -15.85
C SER A 419 1.60 37.22 -16.03
N PHE A 420 0.53 36.77 -15.38
CA PHE A 420 0.15 35.37 -15.39
C PHE A 420 -1.22 35.19 -15.99
N ARG A 421 -1.49 34.02 -16.56
CA ARG A 421 -2.83 33.60 -16.95
C ARG A 421 -3.06 32.17 -16.53
N ILE A 422 -4.14 31.96 -15.79
CA ILE A 422 -4.63 30.62 -15.44
C ILE A 422 -5.84 30.35 -16.31
N THR A 423 -5.80 29.28 -17.11
CA THR A 423 -6.96 28.76 -17.82
C THR A 423 -7.43 27.52 -17.10
N TYR A 424 -8.72 27.42 -16.80
CA TYR A 424 -9.29 26.30 -16.05
C TYR A 424 -10.70 25.99 -16.55
N MET A 425 -11.17 24.77 -16.35
CA MET A 425 -12.55 24.41 -16.66
C MET A 425 -13.51 25.00 -15.63
N ASN A 426 -14.55 25.71 -16.09
CA ASN A 426 -15.61 26.18 -15.22
C ASN A 426 -16.69 25.11 -15.00
N ALA A 427 -17.65 25.38 -14.11
CA ALA A 427 -18.74 24.45 -13.78
C ALA A 427 -19.66 24.09 -14.98
N GLN A 428 -19.59 24.84 -16.08
CA GLN A 428 -20.33 24.57 -17.33
C GLN A 428 -19.49 23.81 -18.37
N GLY A 429 -18.28 23.35 -18.00
CA GLY A 429 -17.39 22.59 -18.88
C GLY A 429 -16.60 23.45 -19.87
N LYS A 430 -16.60 24.77 -19.70
CA LYS A 430 -15.91 25.70 -20.59
C LYS A 430 -14.58 26.13 -19.99
N LEU A 431 -13.52 26.04 -20.80
CA LEU A 431 -12.22 26.61 -20.46
C LEU A 431 -12.32 28.14 -20.33
N THR A 432 -11.94 28.63 -19.15
CA THR A 432 -12.07 30.03 -18.74
C THR A 432 -10.68 30.58 -18.43
N PRO A 433 -10.16 31.52 -19.25
CA PRO A 433 -8.89 32.18 -18.97
C PRO A 433 -9.06 33.34 -17.99
N LYS A 434 -8.23 33.39 -16.96
CA LYS A 434 -8.13 34.49 -15.99
C LYS A 434 -6.72 35.06 -15.99
N THR A 435 -6.59 36.31 -16.42
CA THR A 435 -5.29 37.02 -16.43
C THR A 435 -5.10 37.76 -15.11
N ILE A 436 -3.92 37.63 -14.52
CA ILE A 436 -3.54 38.19 -13.23
C ILE A 436 -2.32 39.09 -13.45
N LYS A 437 -2.44 40.33 -13.01
CA LYS A 437 -1.39 41.35 -13.14
C LYS A 437 -1.20 42.03 -11.80
N SER A 438 0.05 42.28 -11.45
CA SER A 438 0.47 43.09 -10.31
C SER A 438 1.79 43.75 -10.67
N ASP A 439 2.02 44.95 -10.13
CA ASP A 439 3.32 45.62 -10.24
C ASP A 439 4.39 44.93 -9.39
N GLU A 440 3.99 44.07 -8.44
CA GLU A 440 4.89 43.26 -7.61
C GLU A 440 5.40 42.00 -8.33
N PHE A 441 4.85 41.66 -9.50
CA PHE A 441 5.28 40.49 -10.27
C PHE A 441 6.56 40.79 -11.03
N VAL A 442 7.66 40.93 -10.29
CA VAL A 442 8.98 41.29 -10.80
C VAL A 442 10.00 40.28 -10.32
N THR A 443 10.78 39.72 -11.24
CA THR A 443 11.91 38.84 -10.90
C THR A 443 13.11 39.64 -10.45
N SER A 444 13.98 39.06 -9.63
CA SER A 444 15.28 39.64 -9.32
C SER A 444 16.36 39.14 -10.29
N GLY A 445 17.23 40.04 -10.76
CA GLY A 445 18.42 39.69 -11.53
C GLY A 445 19.57 39.13 -10.68
N THR A 446 19.45 39.12 -9.35
CA THR A 446 20.53 38.70 -8.43
C THR A 446 20.12 37.67 -7.38
N GLN A 447 18.82 37.47 -7.14
CA GLN A 447 18.30 36.60 -6.08
C GLN A 447 17.17 35.71 -6.59
N LYS A 448 17.02 34.51 -5.99
CA LYS A 448 15.83 33.67 -6.22
C LYS A 448 14.58 34.43 -5.78
N THR A 449 13.54 34.39 -6.61
CA THR A 449 12.28 35.10 -6.35
C THR A 449 11.12 34.12 -6.37
N ARG A 450 10.37 34.01 -5.27
CA ARG A 450 9.09 33.31 -5.24
C ARG A 450 7.97 34.32 -5.35
N ILE A 451 7.16 34.23 -6.40
CA ILE A 451 6.02 35.13 -6.62
C ILE A 451 4.74 34.39 -6.23
N LYS A 452 3.97 34.96 -5.29
CA LYS A 452 2.58 34.52 -5.02
C LYS A 452 1.67 35.11 -6.08
N VAL A 453 1.26 34.28 -7.02
CA VAL A 453 0.51 34.66 -8.22
C VAL A 453 -0.96 34.88 -7.89
N ALA A 454 -1.53 34.01 -7.06
CA ALA A 454 -2.89 34.12 -6.57
C ALA A 454 -2.97 33.60 -5.14
N SER A 455 -3.94 34.13 -4.38
CA SER A 455 -4.31 33.58 -3.08
C SER A 455 -5.73 33.06 -3.12
N GLU A 456 -5.98 31.91 -2.50
CA GLU A 456 -7.29 31.24 -2.47
C GLU A 456 -7.98 31.17 -3.86
N PHE A 457 -7.21 30.90 -4.93
CA PHE A 457 -7.76 30.76 -6.27
C PHE A 457 -8.64 29.51 -6.34
N GLU A 458 -9.91 29.70 -6.69
CA GLU A 458 -10.91 28.63 -6.71
C GLU A 458 -11.00 27.95 -8.09
N PHE A 459 -10.85 26.63 -8.09
CA PHE A 459 -11.15 25.74 -9.20
C PHE A 459 -12.50 25.06 -8.95
N PRO A 460 -13.51 25.27 -9.81
CA PRO A 460 -14.82 24.66 -9.62
C PRO A 460 -14.86 23.18 -10.04
N VAL A 461 -13.97 22.77 -10.96
CA VAL A 461 -13.94 21.43 -11.54
C VAL A 461 -12.55 20.83 -11.41
N SER A 462 -12.49 19.55 -11.03
CA SER A 462 -11.26 18.77 -10.92
C SER A 462 -10.85 18.16 -12.27
N ASN A 463 -9.54 18.05 -12.52
CA ASN A 463 -8.95 17.34 -13.65
C ASN A 463 -8.09 16.13 -13.21
N TYR A 464 -8.48 15.53 -12.09
CA TYR A 464 -7.73 14.49 -11.39
C TYR A 464 -7.94 13.09 -11.95
N TYR A 465 -6.82 12.39 -12.12
CA TYR A 465 -6.78 10.98 -12.50
C TYR A 465 -6.34 10.12 -11.31
N ASP A 466 -7.20 9.19 -10.92
CA ASP A 466 -6.94 8.30 -9.79
C ASP A 466 -6.17 7.03 -10.19
N ARG A 467 -5.72 6.29 -9.18
CA ARG A 467 -4.96 5.04 -9.38
C ARG A 467 -5.76 3.93 -10.05
N LEU A 468 -7.09 3.89 -9.93
CA LEU A 468 -7.89 2.88 -10.63
C LEU A 468 -7.92 3.15 -12.13
N TRP A 469 -7.88 4.42 -12.53
CA TRP A 469 -7.69 4.78 -13.93
C TRP A 469 -6.33 4.28 -14.45
N MET A 470 -5.26 4.42 -13.65
CA MET A 470 -3.91 3.93 -14.00
C MET A 470 -3.78 2.40 -13.98
N LEU A 471 -4.62 1.71 -13.22
CA LEU A 471 -4.69 0.25 -13.15
C LEU A 471 -5.23 -0.38 -14.43
N ASP A 472 -6.00 0.37 -15.21
CA ASP A 472 -6.49 -0.08 -16.50
C ASP A 472 -5.40 0.12 -17.55
N GLU A 473 -4.88 -0.99 -18.09
CA GLU A 473 -3.77 -0.98 -19.06
C GLU A 473 -4.12 -0.16 -20.31
N GLU A 474 -5.38 -0.15 -20.74
CA GLU A 474 -5.81 0.63 -21.91
C GLU A 474 -5.75 2.13 -21.63
N ASN A 475 -6.08 2.54 -20.41
CA ASN A 475 -6.06 3.94 -19.98
C ASN A 475 -4.64 4.43 -19.68
N SER A 476 -3.79 3.61 -19.05
CA SER A 476 -2.43 3.99 -18.64
C SER A 476 -1.52 4.45 -19.78
N LEU A 477 -1.89 4.14 -21.03
CA LEU A 477 -1.17 4.53 -22.25
C LEU A 477 -1.72 5.80 -22.91
N LEU A 478 -2.86 6.33 -22.44
CA LEU A 478 -3.49 7.52 -22.98
C LEU A 478 -2.95 8.79 -22.31
N PRO A 479 -2.80 9.90 -23.05
CA PRO A 479 -2.45 11.18 -22.44
C PRO A 479 -3.58 11.62 -21.50
N LYS A 480 -3.22 12.18 -20.35
CA LYS A 480 -4.18 12.82 -19.44
C LYS A 480 -4.75 14.09 -20.10
N ASP A 481 -6.06 14.27 -20.06
CA ASP A 481 -6.72 15.50 -20.48
C ASP A 481 -6.60 16.56 -19.38
N VAL A 482 -5.51 17.31 -19.43
CA VAL A 482 -5.26 18.38 -18.46
C VAL A 482 -6.03 19.65 -18.85
N THR A 483 -7.06 19.99 -18.06
CA THR A 483 -7.93 21.15 -18.32
C THR A 483 -7.51 22.43 -17.60
N THR A 484 -6.37 22.40 -16.88
CA THR A 484 -5.80 23.55 -16.18
C THR A 484 -4.45 23.89 -16.76
N ASN A 485 -4.27 25.13 -17.22
CA ASN A 485 -3.01 25.60 -17.78
C ASN A 485 -2.56 26.88 -17.07
N PHE A 486 -1.28 26.97 -16.78
CA PHE A 486 -0.62 28.11 -16.17
C PHE A 486 0.34 28.75 -17.18
N ARG A 487 0.06 30.00 -17.57
CA ARG A 487 0.86 30.75 -18.53
C ARG A 487 1.60 31.89 -17.85
N ILE A 488 2.88 32.02 -18.17
CA ILE A 488 3.78 33.09 -17.72
C ILE A 488 4.12 33.96 -18.93
N ASP A 489 3.76 35.23 -18.87
CA ASP A 489 4.04 36.23 -19.89
C ASP A 489 5.01 37.28 -19.37
N THR A 490 5.93 37.75 -20.21
CA THR A 490 6.61 39.02 -19.93
C THR A 490 5.64 40.19 -20.12
N ASN A 491 5.72 41.17 -19.23
CA ASN A 491 4.87 42.35 -19.22
C ASN A 491 5.70 43.64 -19.11
N VAL A 492 6.68 43.78 -20.00
CA VAL A 492 7.64 44.90 -19.99
C VAL A 492 7.40 45.85 -21.16
N SER A 493 7.04 47.09 -20.88
CA SER A 493 6.80 48.10 -21.91
C SER A 493 8.06 48.39 -22.74
N LYS A 494 7.88 48.97 -23.94
CA LYS A 494 9.02 49.40 -24.77
C LYS A 494 9.87 50.48 -24.08
N THR A 495 9.25 51.30 -23.24
CA THR A 495 9.92 52.35 -22.48
C THR A 495 10.81 51.77 -21.39
N GLU A 496 10.29 50.83 -20.60
CA GLU A 496 11.06 50.14 -19.56
C GLU A 496 12.24 49.35 -20.14
N LEU A 497 12.02 48.68 -21.28
CA LEU A 497 13.08 47.96 -21.99
C LEU A 497 14.17 48.91 -22.52
N SER A 498 13.78 50.01 -23.17
CA SER A 498 14.74 50.99 -23.72
C SER A 498 15.50 51.73 -22.62
N ALA A 499 14.91 51.89 -21.45
CA ALA A 499 15.54 52.50 -20.27
C ALA A 499 16.42 51.51 -19.47
N ASN A 500 16.55 50.25 -19.93
CA ASN A 500 17.30 49.19 -19.25
C ASN A 500 16.85 48.92 -17.80
N ILE A 501 15.55 49.14 -17.54
CA ILE A 501 14.94 48.88 -16.22
C ILE A 501 14.60 47.40 -16.09
N PHE A 502 14.01 46.81 -17.13
CA PHE A 502 13.65 45.41 -17.19
C PHE A 502 14.06 44.79 -18.53
N THR A 503 14.44 43.51 -18.51
CA THR A 503 14.58 42.72 -19.72
C THR A 503 13.27 42.02 -20.06
N ARG A 504 13.22 41.36 -21.22
CA ARG A 504 12.09 40.48 -21.58
C ARG A 504 12.48 39.02 -21.48
N LYS A 505 13.35 38.71 -20.52
CA LYS A 505 13.86 37.36 -20.30
C LYS A 505 13.57 36.94 -18.87
N PHE A 506 13.12 35.72 -18.67
CA PHE A 506 12.93 35.22 -17.32
C PHE A 506 13.40 33.77 -17.23
N ARG A 507 13.72 33.35 -16.02
CA ARG A 507 14.11 31.98 -15.72
C ARG A 507 13.20 31.43 -14.67
N VAL A 508 12.51 30.34 -14.98
CA VAL A 508 11.53 29.73 -14.09
C VAL A 508 11.97 28.30 -13.77
N ASP A 509 11.95 28.00 -12.49
CA ASP A 509 12.28 26.72 -11.86
C ASP A 509 11.01 25.87 -11.79
N ARG A 510 10.03 26.36 -11.02
CA ARG A 510 8.90 25.54 -10.61
C ARG A 510 7.61 26.33 -10.43
N ILE A 511 6.49 25.68 -10.68
CA ILE A 511 5.15 26.20 -10.38
C ILE A 511 4.54 25.32 -9.29
N VAL A 512 3.98 25.96 -8.26
CA VAL A 512 3.43 25.25 -7.09
C VAL A 512 2.00 25.71 -6.84
N PHE A 513 1.08 24.74 -6.74
CA PHE A 513 -0.30 24.97 -6.32
C PHE A 513 -0.45 24.33 -4.94
N GLU A 514 -0.58 25.16 -3.91
CA GLU A 514 -0.73 24.74 -2.53
C GLU A 514 -2.22 24.78 -2.16
N PRO A 515 -2.89 23.64 -1.97
CA PRO A 515 -4.28 23.62 -1.55
C PRO A 515 -4.43 24.23 -0.17
N ILE A 516 -5.57 24.90 0.07
CA ILE A 516 -5.85 25.45 1.41
C ILE A 516 -6.01 24.30 2.40
N ARG A 517 -5.15 24.31 3.43
CA ARG A 517 -5.14 23.34 4.51
C ARG A 517 -6.39 23.53 5.38
N ASN A 518 -7.24 22.52 5.42
CA ASN A 518 -8.42 22.49 6.27
C ASN A 518 -8.14 21.52 7.42
N LYS A 519 -8.19 22.03 8.64
CA LYS A 519 -7.98 21.24 9.86
C LYS A 519 -9.23 20.47 10.25
#